data_AF-A0AAJ4XN70-F1
#
_entry.id   AF-A0AAJ4XN70-F1
#
_cell.length_a   1.000
_cell.length_b   1.000
_cell.length_c   1.000
_cell.angle_alpha   90.00
_cell.angle_beta   90.00
_cell.angle_gamma   90.00
#
_symmetry.space_group_name_H-M   'P 1'
#
loop_
_entity.id
_entity.type
_entity.pdbx_description
1 polymer ?
#
loop_
_entity_poly.entity_id
_entity_poly.type
_entity_poly.pdbx_seq_one_letter_code
_entity_poly.pdbx_strand_id
1 'polypeptide(L)'
;MASTQSSGLQRRRGAGAVSSSAGPSTSHIDEHDFPSRIASPANVGSSTPTTSRSPASLPPGSRSATGSITTYNESTGHRVAYDPRDLNDEKEIGENPRLTMMEEILLLGLKDRQGYLSFWNDNISYTLRGCILIELALRRRIAITKDPMRKRFGLTERMVDVVDGKMTGEVLLDEALKMMKGSERMSVGQWVDLMSGETWNVMKIGYQLKQVRERLAKGLVDKGILRTEKRNFLLFDMATHPLNDTSCKDAVLRRVLTLLTSNSPTVHANSFYKEDASSSSGRPVALRVTRALCLLCCSFSANVLENALNHLSYEARESAFQKADDILEEFSNWPMAPGSGLAGGGVGGGSGAAGVITSISSNGPKAKNGGARIGEGSMVNDREYEEGKVGASVFELAKALQKELEQEGDAFMFECIAAVLNVLSRMDSLL
;
A
#
# COMPACT_ATOMS: atom_id res chain seq x y z
N MET A 1 -46.37 9.95 -40.10
CA MET A 1 -46.31 9.36 -41.45
C MET A 1 -44.98 9.80 -42.06
N ALA A 2 -44.14 8.98 -42.69
CA ALA A 2 -44.22 7.55 -43.03
C ALA A 2 -42.82 6.92 -42.84
N SER A 3 -42.69 5.83 -42.06
CA SER A 3 -42.47 4.45 -42.53
C SER A 3 -41.14 4.14 -43.23
N THR A 4 -40.20 3.57 -42.44
CA THR A 4 -39.43 2.34 -42.73
C THR A 4 -39.03 1.98 -44.17
N GLN A 5 -37.75 1.68 -44.38
CA GLN A 5 -37.37 0.42 -45.02
C GLN A 5 -36.06 -0.16 -44.47
N SER A 6 -36.14 -1.42 -44.04
CA SER A 6 -35.02 -2.27 -43.65
C SER A 6 -34.55 -3.12 -44.83
N SER A 7 -33.25 -3.23 -45.03
CA SER A 7 -32.65 -4.27 -45.88
C SER A 7 -31.56 -4.98 -45.09
N GLY A 8 -31.58 -6.31 -45.10
CA GLY A 8 -30.58 -7.14 -44.43
C GLY A 8 -29.99 -8.18 -45.36
N LEU A 9 -29.24 -9.10 -44.74
CA LEU A 9 -28.74 -10.37 -45.27
C LEU A 9 -27.41 -10.38 -46.06
N GLN A 10 -26.47 -11.06 -45.39
CA GLN A 10 -25.65 -12.18 -45.91
C GLN A 10 -24.19 -11.95 -46.35
N ARG A 11 -23.33 -12.59 -45.54
CA ARG A 11 -21.97 -13.05 -45.84
C ARG A 11 -21.83 -13.60 -47.27
N ARG A 12 -20.68 -13.34 -47.89
CA ARG A 12 -20.04 -14.32 -48.78
C ARG A 12 -18.53 -14.38 -48.51
N ARG A 13 -18.00 -15.59 -48.32
CA ARG A 13 -16.56 -15.86 -48.32
C ARG A 13 -16.05 -15.78 -49.78
N GLY A 14 -14.91 -15.15 -49.99
CA GLY A 14 -14.14 -15.25 -51.23
C GLY A 14 -12.73 -15.71 -50.91
N ALA A 15 -12.34 -16.89 -51.40
CA ALA A 15 -10.95 -17.33 -51.44
C ALA A 15 -10.39 -16.98 -52.82
N GLY A 16 -9.13 -16.54 -52.86
CA GLY A 16 -8.43 -16.23 -54.10
C GLY A 16 -6.93 -16.23 -53.87
N ALA A 17 -6.24 -17.25 -54.38
CA ALA A 17 -4.79 -17.35 -54.37
C ALA A 17 -4.26 -17.11 -55.79
N VAL A 18 -3.22 -16.29 -55.93
CA VAL A 18 -2.36 -16.25 -57.13
C VAL A 18 -0.92 -15.96 -56.68
N SER A 19 0.05 -16.54 -57.38
CA SER A 19 1.47 -16.59 -57.03
C SER A 19 2.36 -15.81 -58.00
N SER A 20 3.46 -15.23 -57.52
CA SER A 20 4.71 -14.94 -58.26
C SER A 20 5.75 -14.39 -57.26
N SER A 21 6.87 -15.06 -56.92
CA SER A 21 8.10 -15.30 -57.70
C SER A 21 8.80 -14.02 -58.20
N ALA A 22 10.13 -13.84 -58.16
CA ALA A 22 11.24 -14.42 -57.39
C ALA A 22 12.50 -13.57 -57.71
N GLY A 23 13.50 -13.47 -56.82
CA GLY A 23 14.76 -12.77 -57.12
C GLY A 23 15.77 -12.85 -55.95
N PRO A 24 17.07 -13.18 -56.15
CA PRO A 24 17.88 -13.79 -55.08
C PRO A 24 19.12 -12.99 -54.65
N SER A 25 19.73 -13.38 -53.52
CA SER A 25 21.15 -13.83 -53.41
C SER A 25 21.62 -14.04 -51.96
N THR A 26 22.13 -15.24 -51.65
CA THR A 26 23.26 -15.65 -50.75
C THR A 26 23.66 -14.79 -49.53
N SER A 27 24.03 -15.34 -48.36
CA SER A 27 24.78 -16.59 -48.11
C SER A 27 24.55 -17.22 -46.71
N HIS A 28 24.78 -18.54 -46.58
CA HIS A 28 24.96 -19.28 -45.30
C HIS A 28 26.18 -18.73 -44.51
N ILE A 29 26.35 -18.86 -43.19
CA ILE A 29 26.65 -20.05 -42.32
C ILE A 29 26.53 -19.51 -40.85
N ASP A 30 26.17 -20.20 -39.75
CA ASP A 30 26.04 -21.64 -39.40
C ASP A 30 24.82 -21.92 -38.45
N GLU A 31 24.76 -23.08 -37.77
CA GLU A 31 23.65 -23.60 -36.95
C GLU A 31 24.06 -24.04 -35.52
N HIS A 32 23.27 -23.72 -34.47
CA HIS A 32 23.28 -24.44 -33.18
C HIS A 32 21.94 -24.34 -32.40
N ASP A 33 21.06 -25.32 -32.65
CA ASP A 33 20.38 -26.18 -31.66
C ASP A 33 19.54 -25.59 -30.50
N PHE A 34 18.19 -25.59 -30.67
CA PHE A 34 17.20 -25.65 -29.58
C PHE A 34 15.84 -26.20 -30.08
N PRO A 35 15.43 -27.42 -29.69
CA PRO A 35 14.03 -27.90 -29.76
C PRO A 35 13.28 -27.48 -28.48
N SER A 36 11.97 -27.28 -28.42
CA SER A 36 10.87 -27.84 -29.21
C SER A 36 9.58 -27.04 -29.00
N ARG A 37 8.62 -27.15 -29.93
CA ARG A 37 7.26 -26.61 -29.78
C ARG A 37 6.39 -27.59 -28.98
N ILE A 38 5.65 -27.11 -27.97
CA ILE A 38 4.66 -27.93 -27.27
C ILE A 38 3.43 -28.11 -28.17
N ALA A 39 3.31 -29.29 -28.77
CA ALA A 39 2.09 -29.73 -29.44
C ALA A 39 1.11 -30.33 -28.42
N SER A 40 -0.19 -30.03 -28.56
CA SER A 40 -1.24 -30.67 -27.77
C SER A 40 -1.39 -32.15 -28.16
N PRO A 41 -1.44 -33.09 -27.20
CA PRO A 41 -1.75 -34.48 -27.52
C PRO A 41 -3.24 -34.68 -27.80
N ALA A 42 -3.55 -35.54 -28.76
CA ALA A 42 -4.89 -36.04 -29.07
C ALA A 42 -4.82 -37.57 -29.26
N ASN A 43 -6.00 -38.21 -29.33
CA ASN A 43 -6.26 -39.66 -29.40
C ASN A 43 -6.02 -40.46 -28.10
N VAL A 44 -6.72 -41.55 -27.78
CA VAL A 44 -7.95 -42.25 -28.24
C VAL A 44 -8.31 -43.20 -27.07
N GLY A 45 -9.54 -43.58 -26.72
CA GLY A 45 -10.89 -43.28 -27.17
C GLY A 45 -11.86 -44.30 -26.53
N SER A 46 -13.16 -44.04 -26.46
CA SER A 46 -14.17 -45.10 -26.25
C SER A 46 -15.57 -44.69 -26.71
N SER A 47 -16.16 -45.58 -27.51
CA SER A 47 -17.59 -45.81 -27.77
C SER A 47 -18.63 -44.81 -27.24
N THR A 48 -19.36 -44.18 -28.17
CA THR A 48 -20.79 -43.92 -27.97
C THR A 48 -21.55 -45.26 -27.78
N PRO A 49 -22.58 -45.28 -26.91
CA PRO A 49 -23.91 -45.19 -27.49
C PRO A 49 -24.90 -44.28 -26.73
N THR A 50 -25.76 -43.67 -27.53
CA THR A 50 -27.12 -43.16 -27.24
C THR A 50 -27.71 -43.39 -25.84
N THR A 51 -28.11 -42.30 -25.17
CA THR A 51 -29.49 -42.13 -24.67
C THR A 51 -29.75 -40.68 -24.25
N SER A 52 -30.93 -40.16 -24.59
CA SER A 52 -31.41 -38.87 -24.10
C SER A 52 -31.72 -38.95 -22.60
N ARG A 53 -30.98 -38.19 -21.78
CA ARG A 53 -31.36 -37.92 -20.38
C ARG A 53 -31.29 -36.43 -20.08
N SER A 54 -32.34 -35.94 -19.44
CA SER A 54 -32.51 -34.58 -18.91
C SER A 54 -31.32 -34.17 -18.02
N PRO A 55 -31.03 -32.86 -17.88
CA PRO A 55 -29.93 -32.40 -17.04
C PRO A 55 -30.12 -32.86 -15.60
N ALA A 56 -29.22 -33.73 -15.13
CA ALA A 56 -29.24 -34.23 -13.77
C ALA A 56 -29.02 -33.07 -12.79
N SER A 57 -30.00 -32.84 -11.92
CA SER A 57 -29.87 -31.90 -10.80
C SER A 57 -28.81 -32.43 -9.84
N LEU A 58 -27.66 -31.75 -9.77
CA LEU A 58 -26.73 -31.91 -8.66
C LEU A 58 -27.46 -31.58 -7.35
N PRO A 59 -27.25 -32.35 -6.27
CA PRO A 59 -27.88 -32.07 -4.98
C PRO A 59 -27.42 -30.72 -4.43
N PRO A 60 -28.27 -30.01 -3.65
CA PRO A 60 -27.87 -28.77 -2.99
C PRO A 60 -26.59 -28.97 -2.16
N GLY A 61 -25.61 -28.07 -2.33
CA GLY A 61 -24.32 -28.16 -1.65
C GLY A 61 -23.22 -28.93 -2.42
N SER A 62 -23.46 -29.38 -3.65
CA SER A 62 -22.40 -29.94 -4.51
C SER A 62 -21.31 -28.90 -4.79
N ARG A 63 -20.06 -29.19 -4.40
CA ARG A 63 -18.88 -28.37 -4.72
C ARG A 63 -18.46 -28.60 -6.18
N SER A 64 -18.21 -27.52 -6.91
CA SER A 64 -17.55 -27.57 -8.23
C SER A 64 -16.07 -27.96 -8.09
N ALA A 65 -15.46 -28.52 -9.13
CA ALA A 65 -14.02 -28.73 -9.23
C ALA A 65 -13.21 -27.42 -9.11
N THR A 66 -13.85 -26.26 -9.32
CA THR A 66 -13.30 -24.92 -9.13
C THR A 66 -13.48 -24.33 -7.73
N GLY A 67 -14.10 -25.05 -6.79
CA GLY A 67 -14.32 -24.62 -5.40
C GLY A 67 -15.65 -23.90 -5.13
N SER A 68 -16.32 -23.39 -6.18
CA SER A 68 -17.62 -22.73 -6.06
C SER A 68 -18.73 -23.67 -5.54
N ILE A 69 -19.58 -23.13 -4.66
CA ILE A 69 -20.77 -23.75 -4.08
C ILE A 69 -21.98 -23.12 -4.75
N THR A 70 -22.98 -23.94 -5.12
CA THR A 70 -24.26 -23.43 -5.64
C THR A 70 -25.31 -23.49 -4.54
N THR A 71 -25.95 -22.36 -4.27
CA THR A 71 -27.12 -22.27 -3.39
C THR A 71 -28.37 -21.93 -4.20
N TYR A 72 -29.50 -22.48 -3.77
CA TYR A 72 -30.80 -22.24 -4.38
C TYR A 72 -31.61 -21.33 -3.46
N ASN A 73 -31.95 -20.13 -3.93
CA ASN A 73 -32.84 -19.25 -3.18
C ASN A 73 -34.29 -19.55 -3.58
N GLU A 74 -35.00 -20.27 -2.71
CA GLU A 74 -36.37 -20.74 -2.93
C GLU A 74 -37.39 -19.60 -3.10
N SER A 75 -37.08 -18.39 -2.61
CA SER A 75 -37.96 -17.22 -2.75
C SER A 75 -37.85 -16.49 -4.10
N THR A 76 -36.74 -16.65 -4.83
CA THR A 76 -36.48 -15.92 -6.09
C THR A 76 -36.20 -16.81 -7.30
N GLY A 77 -36.08 -18.13 -7.11
CA GLY A 77 -35.85 -19.10 -8.18
C GLY A 77 -34.46 -19.01 -8.84
N HIS A 78 -33.65 -18.02 -8.49
CA HIS A 78 -32.30 -17.86 -9.00
C HIS A 78 -31.31 -18.78 -8.26
N ARG A 79 -30.52 -19.51 -9.05
CA ARG A 79 -29.35 -20.25 -8.57
C ARG A 79 -28.17 -19.29 -8.52
N VAL A 80 -27.64 -19.03 -7.32
CA VAL A 80 -26.42 -18.24 -7.16
C VAL A 80 -25.26 -19.22 -7.07
N ALA A 81 -24.37 -19.17 -8.06
CA ALA A 81 -23.07 -19.81 -7.97
C ALA A 81 -22.16 -18.86 -7.19
N TYR A 82 -21.53 -19.37 -6.14
CA TYR A 82 -20.85 -18.54 -5.17
C TYR A 82 -19.53 -19.19 -4.74
N ASP A 83 -18.40 -18.50 -4.92
CA ASP A 83 -17.13 -19.00 -4.40
C ASP A 83 -17.05 -18.68 -2.89
N PRO A 84 -16.82 -19.65 -1.99
CA PRO A 84 -16.60 -19.35 -0.58
C PRO A 84 -15.37 -18.46 -0.32
N ARG A 85 -14.51 -18.23 -1.33
CA ARG A 85 -13.41 -17.24 -1.30
C ARG A 85 -13.86 -15.82 -1.68
N ASP A 86 -14.99 -15.68 -2.39
CA ASP A 86 -15.63 -14.38 -2.65
C ASP A 86 -16.41 -13.87 -1.42
N LEU A 87 -16.31 -14.54 -0.26
CA LEU A 87 -16.66 -13.99 1.06
C LEU A 87 -15.59 -12.99 1.49
N ASN A 88 -15.43 -11.91 0.74
CA ASN A 88 -15.04 -10.66 1.38
C ASN A 88 -16.10 -10.41 2.46
N ASP A 89 -15.67 -10.28 3.71
CA ASP A 89 -16.60 -10.11 4.82
C ASP A 89 -17.29 -8.76 4.58
N GLU A 90 -18.62 -8.67 4.60
CA GLU A 90 -19.32 -7.39 4.33
C GLU A 90 -18.84 -6.28 5.29
N LYS A 91 -18.33 -6.69 6.46
CA LYS A 91 -17.61 -5.83 7.41
C LYS A 91 -16.31 -5.26 6.84
N GLU A 92 -15.44 -6.11 6.28
CA GLU A 92 -14.14 -5.72 5.69
C GLU A 92 -14.29 -4.83 4.45
N ILE A 93 -15.34 -5.02 3.65
CA ILE A 93 -15.62 -4.19 2.46
C ILE A 93 -15.91 -2.74 2.86
N GLY A 94 -16.55 -2.51 4.02
CA GLY A 94 -16.87 -1.17 4.50
C GLY A 94 -15.81 -0.50 5.38
N GLU A 95 -14.99 -1.28 6.06
CA GLU A 95 -13.95 -0.76 6.98
C GLU A 95 -12.70 -0.27 6.24
N ASN A 96 -12.50 -0.62 4.97
CA ASN A 96 -11.33 -0.24 4.17
C ASN A 96 -11.67 0.83 3.12
N PRO A 97 -10.77 1.82 2.87
CA PRO A 97 -10.96 2.79 1.80
C PRO A 97 -10.85 2.14 0.42
N ARG A 98 -11.47 2.76 -0.61
CA ARG A 98 -11.44 2.29 -2.01
C ARG A 98 -10.03 2.26 -2.61
N LEU A 99 -9.16 3.15 -2.14
CA LEU A 99 -7.74 3.20 -2.52
C LEU A 99 -6.89 2.60 -1.41
N THR A 100 -5.91 1.80 -1.80
CA THR A 100 -4.78 1.43 -0.92
C THR A 100 -3.87 2.63 -0.72
N MET A 101 -3.13 2.65 0.40
CA MET A 101 -2.12 3.69 0.66
C MET A 101 -1.10 3.81 -0.48
N MET A 102 -0.70 2.70 -1.10
CA MET A 102 0.20 2.70 -2.26
C MET A 102 -0.37 3.49 -3.45
N GLU A 103 -1.68 3.40 -3.70
CA GLU A 103 -2.35 4.11 -4.78
C GLU A 103 -2.51 5.60 -4.46
N GLU A 104 -2.78 5.97 -3.19
CA GLU A 104 -2.82 7.36 -2.76
C GLU A 104 -1.46 8.06 -2.93
N ILE A 105 -0.37 7.40 -2.53
CA ILE A 105 1.01 7.88 -2.75
C ILE A 105 1.32 8.02 -4.24
N LEU A 106 0.91 7.05 -5.06
CA LEU A 106 1.09 7.10 -6.52
C LEU A 106 0.32 8.29 -7.13
N LEU A 107 -0.90 8.58 -6.68
CA LEU A 107 -1.72 9.71 -7.15
C LEU A 107 -1.11 11.07 -6.80
N LEU A 108 -0.48 11.20 -5.62
CA LEU A 108 0.23 12.43 -5.23
C LEU A 108 1.42 12.71 -6.17
N GLY A 109 2.17 11.67 -6.55
CA GLY A 109 3.28 11.78 -7.51
C GLY A 109 2.89 11.91 -8.99
N LEU A 110 1.61 11.67 -9.36
CA LEU A 110 1.16 11.60 -10.74
C LEU A 110 0.88 12.98 -11.36
N LYS A 111 1.33 13.20 -12.60
CA LYS A 111 0.95 14.37 -13.41
C LYS A 111 -0.40 14.14 -14.12
N ASP A 112 -1.39 14.96 -13.77
CA ASP A 112 -2.81 14.79 -14.10
C ASP A 112 -3.10 14.51 -15.58
N ARG A 113 -2.58 15.36 -16.48
CA ARG A 113 -2.82 15.28 -17.92
C ARG A 113 -1.86 14.33 -18.64
N GLN A 114 -0.76 13.94 -18.00
CA GLN A 114 0.30 13.18 -18.63
C GLN A 114 0.22 11.69 -18.30
N GLY A 115 -0.33 11.33 -17.15
CA GLY A 115 -0.48 9.94 -16.74
C GLY A 115 0.82 9.21 -16.45
N TYR A 116 1.87 9.97 -16.13
CA TYR A 116 3.14 9.47 -15.61
C TYR A 116 3.55 10.29 -14.37
N LEU A 117 4.36 9.68 -13.52
CA LEU A 117 4.85 10.31 -12.29
C LEU A 117 5.82 11.44 -12.61
N SER A 118 5.81 12.52 -11.83
CA SER A 118 6.79 13.60 -11.94
C SER A 118 8.22 13.09 -11.94
N PHE A 119 8.50 12.11 -11.08
CA PHE A 119 9.74 11.36 -10.99
C PHE A 119 9.41 9.97 -10.39
N TRP A 120 10.10 8.90 -10.81
CA TRP A 120 10.10 7.61 -10.12
C TRP A 120 11.53 7.32 -9.74
N ASN A 121 11.78 7.21 -8.44
CA ASN A 121 13.08 7.02 -7.82
C ASN A 121 13.01 5.91 -6.78
N ASP A 122 14.15 5.64 -6.16
CA ASP A 122 14.24 4.57 -5.16
C ASP A 122 13.49 4.95 -3.87
N ASN A 123 13.36 6.24 -3.53
CA ASN A 123 12.57 6.70 -2.38
C ASN A 123 11.08 6.34 -2.50
N ILE A 124 10.39 6.66 -3.61
CA ILE A 124 9.00 6.23 -3.80
C ILE A 124 8.91 4.71 -3.95
N SER A 125 9.87 4.09 -4.64
CA SER A 125 9.94 2.62 -4.82
C SER A 125 9.96 1.91 -3.46
N TYR A 126 10.87 2.29 -2.57
CA TYR A 126 11.07 1.70 -1.25
C TYR A 126 9.92 2.06 -0.29
N THR A 127 9.46 3.32 -0.30
CA THR A 127 8.31 3.76 0.52
C THR A 127 7.03 2.99 0.19
N LEU A 128 6.79 2.63 -1.07
CA LEU A 128 5.64 1.81 -1.46
C LEU A 128 5.68 0.40 -0.85
N ARG A 129 6.85 -0.15 -0.51
CA ARG A 129 6.96 -1.42 0.25
C ARG A 129 6.64 -1.23 1.73
N GLY A 130 7.03 -0.10 2.32
CA GLY A 130 6.54 0.32 3.63
C GLY A 130 5.01 0.44 3.65
N CYS A 131 4.43 1.11 2.66
CA CYS A 131 2.97 1.25 2.50
C CYS A 131 2.25 -0.10 2.43
N ILE A 132 2.84 -1.13 1.79
CA ILE A 132 2.29 -2.49 1.77
C ILE A 132 2.20 -3.10 3.18
N LEU A 133 3.24 -2.96 4.01
CA LEU A 133 3.21 -3.44 5.39
C LEU A 133 2.23 -2.64 6.25
N ILE A 134 2.17 -1.32 6.10
CA ILE A 134 1.21 -0.47 6.80
C ILE A 134 -0.23 -0.84 6.42
N GLU A 135 -0.53 -1.02 5.13
CA GLU A 135 -1.87 -1.41 4.66
C GLU A 135 -2.25 -2.83 5.11
N LEU A 136 -1.32 -3.80 5.12
CA LEU A 136 -1.54 -5.12 5.70
C LEU A 136 -1.80 -5.06 7.22
N ALA A 137 -1.10 -4.19 7.94
CA ALA A 137 -1.32 -3.98 9.37
C ALA A 137 -2.72 -3.37 9.60
N LEU A 138 -3.06 -2.29 8.92
CA LEU A 138 -4.38 -1.63 8.99
C LEU A 138 -5.55 -2.55 8.58
N ARG A 139 -5.30 -3.53 7.69
CA ARG A 139 -6.24 -4.61 7.33
C ARG A 139 -6.23 -5.79 8.31
N ARG A 140 -5.55 -5.67 9.45
CA ARG A 140 -5.43 -6.66 10.54
C ARG A 140 -4.83 -8.00 10.09
N ARG A 141 -4.07 -8.02 8.97
CA ARG A 141 -3.42 -9.23 8.41
C ARG A 141 -2.07 -9.54 9.06
N ILE A 142 -1.33 -8.50 9.48
CA ILE A 142 -0.01 -8.65 10.13
C ILE A 142 0.08 -7.84 11.42
N ALA A 143 0.93 -8.27 12.35
CA ALA A 143 1.27 -7.54 13.56
C ALA A 143 2.67 -7.94 14.05
N ILE A 144 3.26 -7.15 14.95
CA ILE A 144 4.50 -7.54 15.63
C ILE A 144 4.29 -8.81 16.45
N THR A 145 5.27 -9.71 16.41
CA THR A 145 5.27 -10.96 17.19
C THR A 145 5.03 -10.68 18.68
N LYS A 146 4.11 -11.45 19.29
CA LYS A 146 3.67 -11.26 20.69
C LYS A 146 4.66 -11.83 21.73
N ASP A 147 5.93 -11.48 21.56
CA ASP A 147 7.05 -11.85 22.43
C ASP A 147 7.43 -10.68 23.37
N PRO A 148 7.50 -10.87 24.71
CA PRO A 148 8.04 -9.89 25.64
C PRO A 148 9.51 -9.52 25.36
N MET A 149 10.34 -10.43 24.85
CA MET A 149 11.76 -10.19 24.59
C MET A 149 12.02 -9.23 23.42
N ARG A 150 11.04 -9.01 22.54
CA ARG A 150 11.14 -8.06 21.40
C ARG A 150 11.59 -6.66 21.80
N LYS A 151 11.30 -6.22 23.04
CA LYS A 151 11.68 -4.91 23.58
C LYS A 151 13.20 -4.73 23.73
N ARG A 152 13.99 -5.81 23.64
CA ARG A 152 15.47 -5.78 23.61
C ARG A 152 16.04 -5.37 22.25
N PHE A 153 15.24 -5.42 21.19
CA PHE A 153 15.65 -5.12 19.82
C PHE A 153 15.18 -3.74 19.39
N GLY A 154 15.88 -3.14 18.43
CA GLY A 154 15.47 -1.92 17.76
C GLY A 154 14.08 -2.07 17.14
N LEU A 155 13.33 -0.98 17.00
CA LEU A 155 11.94 -1.04 16.56
C LEU A 155 11.78 -1.70 15.17
N THR A 156 12.70 -1.40 14.24
CA THR A 156 12.78 -1.98 12.89
C THR A 156 13.23 -3.46 12.86
N GLU A 157 13.88 -3.93 13.93
CA GLU A 157 14.39 -5.30 14.08
C GLU A 157 13.33 -6.26 14.65
N ARG A 158 12.18 -5.75 15.10
CA ARG A 158 11.12 -6.59 15.69
C ARG A 158 10.47 -7.46 14.61
N MET A 159 10.28 -8.73 14.95
CA MET A 159 9.70 -9.74 14.07
C MET A 159 8.22 -9.49 13.80
N VAL A 160 7.80 -9.76 12.56
CA VAL A 160 6.39 -9.65 12.12
C VAL A 160 5.78 -11.05 12.00
N ASP A 161 4.57 -11.21 12.54
CA ASP A 161 3.72 -12.39 12.36
C ASP A 161 2.55 -12.09 11.40
N VAL A 162 2.17 -13.09 10.60
CA VAL A 162 0.90 -13.10 9.87
C VAL A 162 -0.20 -13.54 10.84
N VAL A 163 -1.08 -12.60 11.19
CA VAL A 163 -2.23 -12.82 12.09
C VAL A 163 -3.40 -13.45 11.36
N ASP A 164 -3.66 -12.97 10.14
CA ASP A 164 -4.67 -13.53 9.24
C ASP A 164 -4.10 -13.61 7.82
N GLY A 165 -4.29 -14.78 7.19
CA GLY A 165 -3.85 -15.07 5.83
C GLY A 165 -4.96 -15.01 4.79
N LYS A 166 -6.11 -14.42 5.11
CA LYS A 166 -7.19 -14.16 4.14
C LYS A 166 -6.74 -13.14 3.10
N MET A 167 -7.01 -13.42 1.83
CA MET A 167 -6.70 -12.50 0.74
C MET A 167 -7.50 -11.19 0.89
N THR A 168 -6.94 -10.11 0.38
CA THR A 168 -7.45 -8.74 0.44
C THR A 168 -8.12 -8.31 -0.87
N GLY A 169 -7.84 -9.02 -1.97
CA GLY A 169 -8.24 -8.66 -3.34
C GLY A 169 -7.27 -7.70 -4.04
N GLU A 170 -6.29 -7.16 -3.31
CA GLU A 170 -5.28 -6.25 -3.85
C GLU A 170 -4.01 -7.03 -4.18
N VAL A 171 -3.67 -7.13 -5.47
CA VAL A 171 -2.68 -8.10 -5.98
C VAL A 171 -1.29 -7.98 -5.33
N LEU A 172 -0.87 -6.77 -4.93
CA LEU A 172 0.42 -6.55 -4.26
C LEU A 172 0.38 -6.92 -2.77
N LEU A 173 -0.73 -6.66 -2.08
CA LEU A 173 -0.91 -7.06 -0.69
C LEU A 173 -0.99 -8.59 -0.57
N ASP A 174 -1.70 -9.24 -1.50
CA ASP A 174 -1.90 -10.68 -1.52
C ASP A 174 -0.62 -11.45 -1.88
N GLU A 175 0.23 -10.89 -2.75
CA GLU A 175 1.56 -11.43 -3.04
C GLU A 175 2.49 -11.33 -1.83
N ALA A 176 2.56 -10.15 -1.19
CA ALA A 176 3.32 -9.94 0.03
C ALA A 176 2.82 -10.86 1.17
N LEU A 177 1.51 -10.91 1.42
CA LEU A 177 0.92 -11.75 2.47
C LEU A 177 1.19 -13.25 2.25
N LYS A 178 1.10 -13.72 1.00
CA LYS A 178 1.44 -15.10 0.63
C LYS A 178 2.91 -15.40 0.85
N MET A 179 3.80 -14.45 0.53
CA MET A 179 5.24 -14.55 0.77
C MET A 179 5.52 -14.63 2.28
N MET A 180 5.02 -13.67 3.07
CA MET A 180 5.16 -13.64 4.53
C MET A 180 4.67 -14.91 5.21
N LYS A 181 3.55 -15.49 4.74
CA LYS A 181 3.00 -16.74 5.27
C LYS A 181 3.81 -17.99 4.90
N GLY A 182 4.60 -17.94 3.82
CA GLY A 182 5.42 -19.06 3.33
C GLY A 182 6.87 -19.04 3.81
N SER A 183 7.27 -18.02 4.56
CA SER A 183 8.66 -17.74 4.92
C SER A 183 8.92 -17.93 6.42
N GLU A 184 10.21 -17.91 6.80
CA GLU A 184 10.59 -17.72 8.19
C GLU A 184 10.18 -16.33 8.71
N ARG A 185 10.08 -16.20 10.04
CA ARG A 185 9.86 -14.91 10.69
C ARG A 185 11.04 -13.98 10.43
N MET A 186 10.74 -12.78 9.97
CA MET A 186 11.71 -11.73 9.65
C MET A 186 11.26 -10.40 10.23
N SER A 187 12.20 -9.47 10.40
CA SER A 187 11.93 -8.16 10.97
C SER A 187 11.20 -7.24 10.00
N VAL A 188 10.61 -6.16 10.52
CA VAL A 188 9.97 -5.12 9.70
C VAL A 188 10.93 -4.56 8.65
N GLY A 189 12.15 -4.19 9.04
CA GLY A 189 13.18 -3.69 8.11
C GLY A 189 13.53 -4.70 7.03
N GLN A 190 13.77 -5.96 7.42
CA GLN A 190 14.05 -7.05 6.47
C GLN A 190 12.93 -7.22 5.45
N TRP A 191 11.65 -7.13 5.84
CA TRP A 191 10.54 -7.23 4.90
C TRP A 191 10.51 -6.07 3.89
N VAL A 192 10.81 -4.85 4.30
CA VAL A 192 10.88 -3.70 3.37
C VAL A 192 12.05 -3.89 2.40
N ASP A 193 13.26 -4.20 2.89
CA ASP A 193 14.45 -4.42 2.06
C ASP A 193 14.26 -5.54 1.04
N LEU A 194 13.70 -6.67 1.49
CA LEU A 194 13.45 -7.84 0.64
C LEU A 194 12.44 -7.57 -0.47
N MET A 195 11.33 -6.89 -0.16
CA MET A 195 10.31 -6.56 -1.14
C MET A 195 10.76 -5.45 -2.11
N SER A 196 11.70 -4.60 -1.70
CA SER A 196 12.32 -3.56 -2.55
C SER A 196 13.40 -4.13 -3.47
N GLY A 197 14.18 -5.10 -2.97
CA GLY A 197 15.30 -5.70 -3.66
C GLY A 197 16.67 -5.28 -3.13
N GLU A 198 16.73 -4.56 -2.00
CA GLU A 198 17.97 -4.03 -1.38
C GLU A 198 18.81 -5.11 -0.67
N THR A 199 18.40 -6.38 -0.76
CA THR A 199 19.12 -7.48 -0.12
C THR A 199 20.28 -7.99 -0.96
N TRP A 200 21.42 -8.21 -0.30
CA TRP A 200 22.55 -8.97 -0.87
C TRP A 200 22.39 -10.49 -0.72
N ASN A 201 21.32 -10.97 -0.07
CA ASN A 201 21.10 -12.40 0.12
C ASN A 201 20.49 -13.05 -1.14
N VAL A 202 21.34 -13.70 -1.94
CA VAL A 202 20.97 -14.42 -3.17
C VAL A 202 19.85 -15.45 -2.95
N MET A 203 19.77 -16.11 -1.79
CA MET A 203 18.69 -17.06 -1.49
C MET A 203 17.33 -16.40 -1.31
N LYS A 204 17.31 -15.09 -1.04
CA LYS A 204 16.09 -14.27 -0.85
C LYS A 204 15.83 -13.29 -2.01
N ILE A 205 16.56 -13.39 -3.13
CA ILE A 205 16.34 -12.54 -4.32
C ILE A 205 14.93 -12.68 -4.92
N GLY A 206 14.25 -13.81 -4.68
CA GLY A 206 12.87 -14.06 -5.11
C GLY A 206 11.79 -13.29 -4.34
N TYR A 207 12.16 -12.51 -3.31
CA TYR A 207 11.22 -11.75 -2.47
C TYR A 207 10.90 -10.36 -3.02
N GLN A 208 11.66 -9.88 -4.01
CA GLN A 208 11.43 -8.56 -4.61
C GLN A 208 10.08 -8.51 -5.34
N LEU A 209 9.22 -7.58 -4.95
CA LEU A 209 7.96 -7.30 -5.66
C LEU A 209 8.28 -6.59 -6.99
N LYS A 210 7.83 -7.19 -8.10
CA LYS A 210 8.12 -6.72 -9.46
C LYS A 210 6.93 -6.00 -10.09
N GLN A 211 7.24 -5.06 -11.00
CA GLN A 211 6.25 -4.29 -11.78
C GLN A 211 5.25 -3.53 -10.89
N VAL A 212 5.70 -3.03 -9.74
CA VAL A 212 4.85 -2.38 -8.72
C VAL A 212 4.13 -1.17 -9.31
N ARG A 213 4.84 -0.30 -10.04
CA ARG A 213 4.29 0.89 -10.69
C ARG A 213 3.19 0.54 -11.69
N GLU A 214 3.45 -0.44 -12.55
CA GLU A 214 2.55 -0.88 -13.62
C GLU A 214 1.29 -1.53 -13.04
N ARG A 215 1.44 -2.31 -11.96
CA ARG A 215 0.34 -2.98 -11.24
C ARG A 215 -0.54 -1.99 -10.48
N LEU A 216 0.05 -0.99 -9.82
CA LEU A 216 -0.71 0.09 -9.18
C LEU A 216 -1.43 0.97 -10.21
N ALA A 217 -0.78 1.32 -11.32
CA ALA A 217 -1.42 2.03 -12.42
C ALA A 217 -2.60 1.23 -13.01
N LYS A 218 -2.44 -0.08 -13.19
CA LYS A 218 -3.55 -0.97 -13.58
C LYS A 218 -4.67 -1.00 -12.54
N GLY A 219 -4.37 -1.10 -11.24
CA GLY A 219 -5.36 -1.03 -10.16
C GLY A 219 -6.20 0.24 -10.22
N LEU A 220 -5.56 1.40 -10.42
CA LEU A 220 -6.24 2.68 -10.58
C LEU A 220 -7.06 2.80 -11.88
N VAL A 221 -6.67 2.13 -12.97
CA VAL A 221 -7.48 2.03 -14.21
C VAL A 221 -8.69 1.13 -13.99
N ASP A 222 -8.52 -0.03 -13.36
CA ASP A 222 -9.61 -0.96 -13.04
C ASP A 222 -10.61 -0.33 -12.05
N LYS A 223 -10.12 0.52 -11.13
CA LYS A 223 -10.91 1.37 -10.23
C LYS A 223 -11.49 2.63 -10.91
N GLY A 224 -11.22 2.87 -12.19
CA GLY A 224 -11.79 3.98 -12.98
C GLY A 224 -11.27 5.39 -12.64
N ILE A 225 -10.19 5.49 -11.84
CA ILE A 225 -9.55 6.76 -11.45
C ILE A 225 -8.62 7.25 -12.57
N LEU A 226 -7.95 6.33 -13.26
CA LEU A 226 -7.19 6.60 -14.47
C LEU A 226 -7.94 6.06 -15.69
N ARG A 227 -7.74 6.69 -16.85
CA ARG A 227 -8.14 6.15 -18.15
C ARG A 227 -6.91 5.75 -18.95
N THR A 228 -7.01 4.75 -19.82
CA THR A 228 -5.93 4.41 -20.75
C THR A 228 -6.04 5.24 -22.02
N GLU A 229 -5.04 6.09 -22.28
CA GLU A 229 -4.86 6.83 -23.52
C GLU A 229 -3.68 6.26 -24.32
N LYS A 230 -3.90 5.98 -25.61
CA LYS A 230 -2.84 5.67 -26.55
C LYS A 230 -2.24 6.99 -27.09
N ARG A 231 -0.97 7.27 -26.79
CA ARG A 231 -0.22 8.39 -27.38
C ARG A 231 0.69 7.90 -28.48
N ASN A 232 0.50 8.45 -29.66
CA ASN A 232 1.31 8.13 -30.82
C ASN A 232 2.54 9.05 -30.84
N PHE A 233 3.74 8.46 -30.77
CA PHE A 233 5.01 9.15 -31.02
C PHE A 233 5.44 8.85 -32.46
N LEU A 234 6.44 9.59 -32.98
CA LEU A 234 6.88 9.48 -34.37
C LEU A 234 7.30 8.05 -34.79
N LEU A 235 7.76 7.23 -33.85
CA LEU A 235 8.33 5.90 -34.10
C LEU A 235 7.62 4.75 -33.37
N PHE A 236 6.72 5.05 -32.42
CA PHE A 236 6.05 4.03 -31.59
C PHE A 236 4.81 4.63 -30.91
N ASP A 237 3.94 3.75 -30.42
CA ASP A 237 2.80 4.16 -29.60
C ASP A 237 3.03 3.79 -28.13
N MET A 238 2.65 4.68 -27.21
CA MET A 238 2.80 4.47 -25.77
C MET A 238 1.43 4.52 -25.08
N ALA A 239 1.15 3.52 -24.24
CA ALA A 239 0.03 3.60 -23.32
C ALA A 239 0.34 4.60 -22.20
N THR A 240 -0.58 5.52 -21.94
CA THR A 240 -0.51 6.52 -20.87
C THR A 240 -1.76 6.47 -20.03
N HIS A 241 -1.65 6.83 -18.75
CA HIS A 241 -2.72 6.65 -17.77
C HIS A 241 -3.11 7.96 -17.07
N PRO A 242 -3.61 8.99 -17.78
CA PRO A 242 -4.01 10.26 -17.17
C PRO A 242 -5.23 10.11 -16.25
N LEU A 243 -5.38 11.06 -15.32
CA LEU A 243 -6.54 11.13 -14.42
C LEU A 243 -7.84 11.27 -15.22
N ASN A 244 -8.78 10.37 -14.94
CA ASN A 244 -10.13 10.41 -15.48
C ASN A 244 -10.96 11.54 -14.85
N ASP A 245 -10.84 11.70 -13.53
CA ASP A 245 -11.43 12.76 -12.72
C ASP A 245 -10.40 13.19 -11.65
N THR A 246 -10.34 14.49 -11.33
CA THR A 246 -9.45 15.02 -10.28
C THR A 246 -10.01 14.80 -8.89
N SER A 247 -11.34 14.64 -8.72
CA SER A 247 -12.02 14.61 -7.41
C SER A 247 -11.39 13.67 -6.38
N CYS A 248 -10.90 12.52 -6.85
CA CYS A 248 -10.21 11.52 -6.04
C CYS A 248 -8.82 12.00 -5.60
N LYS A 249 -8.01 12.55 -6.50
CA LYS A 249 -6.72 13.17 -6.14
C LYS A 249 -6.93 14.39 -5.24
N ASP A 250 -7.95 15.20 -5.49
CA ASP A 250 -8.34 16.34 -4.67
C ASP A 250 -8.79 15.91 -3.25
N ALA A 251 -9.28 14.68 -3.07
CA ALA A 251 -9.57 14.11 -1.75
C ALA A 251 -8.29 13.69 -1.01
N VAL A 252 -7.36 13.01 -1.67
CA VAL A 252 -6.03 12.66 -1.12
C VAL A 252 -5.27 13.93 -0.72
N LEU A 253 -5.25 14.95 -1.59
CA LEU A 253 -4.66 16.25 -1.30
C LEU A 253 -5.29 16.90 -0.06
N ARG A 254 -6.62 16.92 0.05
CA ARG A 254 -7.31 17.46 1.22
C ARG A 254 -7.01 16.70 2.52
N ARG A 255 -6.80 15.37 2.48
CA ARG A 255 -6.36 14.61 3.69
C ARG A 255 -5.04 15.16 4.22
N VAL A 256 -4.03 15.24 3.35
CA VAL A 256 -2.68 15.71 3.69
C VAL A 256 -2.71 17.18 4.15
N LEU A 257 -3.40 18.06 3.41
CA LEU A 257 -3.51 19.47 3.74
C LEU A 257 -4.28 19.73 5.04
N THR A 258 -5.25 18.89 5.41
CA THR A 258 -5.96 18.99 6.70
C THR A 258 -5.00 18.80 7.89
N LEU A 259 -3.96 17.99 7.73
CA LEU A 259 -2.94 17.78 8.76
C LEU A 259 -1.90 18.91 8.80
N LEU A 260 -1.55 19.50 7.66
CA LEU A 260 -0.45 20.49 7.57
C LEU A 260 -0.89 21.95 7.59
N THR A 261 -2.10 22.26 7.12
CA THR A 261 -2.55 23.64 6.81
C THR A 261 -3.90 24.02 7.43
N SER A 262 -4.45 23.19 8.32
CA SER A 262 -5.66 23.53 9.08
C SER A 262 -5.41 24.70 10.04
N ASN A 263 -6.26 25.72 10.04
CA ASN A 263 -6.24 26.80 11.04
C ASN A 263 -6.66 26.34 12.45
N SER A 264 -7.04 25.07 12.61
CA SER A 264 -7.32 24.46 13.91
C SER A 264 -6.35 23.31 14.19
N PRO A 265 -5.73 23.27 15.39
CA PRO A 265 -4.87 22.16 15.81
C PRO A 265 -5.66 20.87 16.10
N THR A 266 -6.99 20.94 16.25
CA THR A 266 -7.81 19.80 16.67
C THR A 266 -8.06 18.80 15.54
N VAL A 267 -7.87 17.52 15.83
CA VAL A 267 -8.07 16.44 14.86
C VAL A 267 -9.47 15.83 14.99
N HIS A 268 -10.22 15.84 13.90
CA HIS A 268 -11.56 15.24 13.84
C HIS A 268 -11.57 14.08 12.84
N ALA A 269 -11.73 12.83 13.29
CA ALA A 269 -11.71 11.65 12.41
C ALA A 269 -12.69 11.70 11.23
N ASN A 270 -13.79 12.44 11.34
CA ASN A 270 -14.77 12.67 10.27
C ASN A 270 -14.32 13.69 9.20
N SER A 271 -13.13 14.31 9.31
CA SER A 271 -12.56 15.14 8.25
C SER A 271 -12.02 14.31 7.09
N PHE A 272 -11.52 13.10 7.37
CA PHE A 272 -10.84 12.20 6.43
C PHE A 272 -11.80 11.15 5.84
N TYR A 273 -11.49 10.67 4.62
CA TYR A 273 -12.22 9.58 3.93
C TYR A 273 -13.75 9.81 3.82
N LYS A 274 -14.13 11.06 3.52
CA LYS A 274 -15.54 11.46 3.36
C LYS A 274 -16.17 10.90 2.09
N GLU A 275 -15.37 10.70 1.05
CA GLU A 275 -15.80 10.11 -0.21
C GLU A 275 -16.18 8.64 -0.03
N ASP A 276 -15.41 7.87 0.74
CA ASP A 276 -15.67 6.46 1.04
C ASP A 276 -16.82 6.24 2.03
N ALA A 277 -17.23 7.28 2.77
CA ALA A 277 -18.42 7.23 3.63
C ALA A 277 -19.73 7.05 2.85
N SER A 278 -19.70 7.21 1.52
CA SER A 278 -20.81 6.89 0.60
C SER A 278 -20.76 5.47 0.03
N SER A 279 -19.78 4.64 0.44
CA SER A 279 -19.66 3.26 -0.02
C SER A 279 -20.89 2.41 0.33
N SER A 280 -21.14 1.37 -0.47
CA SER A 280 -22.32 0.49 -0.38
C SER A 280 -22.50 -0.21 0.97
N SER A 281 -21.49 -0.19 1.84
CA SER A 281 -21.53 -0.75 3.19
C SER A 281 -22.27 0.12 4.21
N GLY A 282 -22.40 1.43 3.96
CA GLY A 282 -22.89 2.42 4.92
C GLY A 282 -22.03 2.58 6.19
N ARG A 283 -20.84 1.96 6.24
CA ARG A 283 -19.93 2.04 7.40
C ARG A 283 -18.86 3.12 7.21
N PRO A 284 -18.37 3.72 8.31
CA PRO A 284 -17.16 4.52 8.25
C PRO A 284 -15.94 3.63 7.97
N VAL A 285 -15.04 4.10 7.09
CA VAL A 285 -13.66 3.59 7.02
C VAL A 285 -13.05 3.57 8.43
N ALA A 286 -12.38 2.49 8.80
CA ALA A 286 -11.71 2.29 10.08
C ALA A 286 -10.33 2.97 10.11
N LEU A 287 -9.88 3.35 11.31
CA LEU A 287 -8.54 3.90 11.58
C LEU A 287 -8.21 5.13 10.72
N ARG A 288 -9.17 6.05 10.54
CA ARG A 288 -9.09 7.16 9.58
C ARG A 288 -7.95 8.13 9.88
N VAL A 289 -7.73 8.45 11.15
CA VAL A 289 -6.66 9.36 11.56
C VAL A 289 -5.31 8.68 11.41
N THR A 290 -5.19 7.41 11.85
CA THR A 290 -4.00 6.58 11.63
C THR A 290 -3.65 6.48 10.13
N ARG A 291 -4.64 6.25 9.28
CA ARG A 291 -4.49 6.21 7.82
C ARG A 291 -4.04 7.56 7.23
N ALA A 292 -4.63 8.68 7.66
CA ALA A 292 -4.25 10.00 7.19
C ALA A 292 -2.83 10.41 7.64
N LEU A 293 -2.44 10.05 8.87
CA LEU A 293 -1.09 10.20 9.40
C LEU A 293 -0.09 9.40 8.55
N CYS A 294 -0.34 8.11 8.34
CA CYS A 294 0.56 7.26 7.56
C CYS A 294 0.68 7.75 6.11
N LEU A 295 -0.42 8.21 5.50
CA LEU A 295 -0.40 8.83 4.18
C LEU A 295 0.50 10.08 4.15
N LEU A 296 0.41 10.96 5.15
CA LEU A 296 1.28 12.13 5.28
C LEU A 296 2.75 11.69 5.38
N CYS A 297 3.09 10.87 6.36
CA CYS A 297 4.45 10.39 6.60
C CYS A 297 5.05 9.69 5.37
N CYS A 298 4.30 8.79 4.73
CA CYS A 298 4.76 8.12 3.51
C CYS A 298 4.86 9.09 2.32
N SER A 299 4.02 10.12 2.24
CA SER A 299 4.13 11.12 1.16
C SER A 299 5.37 12.01 1.30
N PHE A 300 5.81 12.25 2.54
CA PHE A 300 7.06 12.90 2.87
C PHE A 300 8.26 12.00 2.48
N SER A 301 8.38 10.80 3.05
CA SER A 301 9.50 9.87 2.76
C SER A 301 9.61 9.45 1.28
N ALA A 302 8.49 9.39 0.54
CA ALA A 302 8.49 9.12 -0.89
C ALA A 302 8.93 10.32 -1.76
N ASN A 303 9.20 11.50 -1.18
CA ASN A 303 9.47 12.76 -1.85
C ASN A 303 8.37 13.16 -2.86
N VAL A 304 7.09 12.88 -2.54
CA VAL A 304 5.94 13.29 -3.35
C VAL A 304 5.08 14.39 -2.72
N LEU A 305 5.27 14.68 -1.42
CA LEU A 305 4.52 15.70 -0.68
C LEU A 305 4.58 17.10 -1.34
N GLU A 306 5.71 17.48 -1.94
CA GLU A 306 5.85 18.80 -2.61
C GLU A 306 4.75 19.04 -3.66
N ASN A 307 4.35 17.98 -4.38
CA ASN A 307 3.30 18.07 -5.40
C ASN A 307 1.96 18.55 -4.82
N ALA A 308 1.69 18.26 -3.54
CA ALA A 308 0.51 18.73 -2.83
C ALA A 308 0.64 20.19 -2.34
N LEU A 309 1.85 20.61 -1.96
CA LEU A 309 2.13 21.93 -1.36
C LEU A 309 2.45 23.02 -2.39
N ASN A 310 2.45 22.69 -3.68
CA ASN A 310 2.78 23.62 -4.78
C ASN A 310 1.94 24.90 -4.84
N HIS A 311 0.71 24.88 -4.31
CA HIS A 311 -0.21 26.03 -4.29
C HIS A 311 0.01 26.95 -3.07
N LEU A 312 0.85 26.56 -2.11
CA LEU A 312 1.19 27.35 -0.94
C LEU A 312 2.35 28.32 -1.24
N SER A 313 2.43 29.39 -0.45
CA SER A 313 3.59 30.28 -0.42
C SER A 313 4.85 29.52 0.02
N TYR A 314 6.03 30.07 -0.27
CA TYR A 314 7.32 29.47 0.11
C TYR A 314 7.39 29.20 1.62
N GLU A 315 7.10 30.21 2.45
CA GLU A 315 7.10 30.12 3.92
C GLU A 315 6.10 29.07 4.46
N ALA A 316 4.87 29.03 3.91
CA ALA A 316 3.87 28.05 4.31
C ALA A 316 4.25 26.62 3.88
N ARG A 317 5.01 26.47 2.78
CA ARG A 317 5.55 25.18 2.33
C ARG A 317 6.68 24.69 3.22
N GLU A 318 7.61 25.57 3.57
CA GLU A 318 8.72 25.27 4.50
C GLU A 318 8.19 24.86 5.88
N SER A 319 7.23 25.63 6.44
CA SER A 319 6.54 25.28 7.68
C SER A 319 5.78 23.95 7.58
N ALA A 320 5.11 23.67 6.46
CA ALA A 320 4.42 22.39 6.25
C ALA A 320 5.37 21.19 6.09
N PHE A 321 6.59 21.39 5.56
CA PHE A 321 7.61 20.36 5.53
C PHE A 321 8.19 20.08 6.91
N GLN A 322 8.54 21.11 7.69
CA GLN A 322 9.00 20.91 9.08
C GLN A 322 7.93 20.19 9.91
N LYS A 323 6.66 20.60 9.79
CA LYS A 323 5.53 19.93 10.46
C LYS A 323 5.42 18.45 10.07
N ALA A 324 5.68 18.09 8.81
CA ALA A 324 5.64 16.70 8.35
C ALA A 324 6.81 15.87 8.91
N ASP A 325 7.99 16.48 9.05
CA ASP A 325 9.19 15.90 9.66
C ASP A 325 9.00 15.67 11.17
N ASP A 326 8.56 16.70 11.91
CA ASP A 326 8.24 16.63 13.35
C ASP A 326 7.23 15.50 13.64
N ILE A 327 6.19 15.38 12.81
CA ILE A 327 5.19 14.32 12.88
C ILE A 327 5.82 12.94 12.57
N LEU A 328 6.68 12.84 11.56
CA LEU A 328 7.35 11.57 11.24
C LEU A 328 8.29 11.12 12.37
N GLU A 329 9.11 12.03 12.92
CA GLU A 329 10.00 11.71 14.04
C GLU A 329 9.19 11.15 15.22
N GLU A 330 8.18 11.88 15.68
CA GLU A 330 7.41 11.57 16.89
C GLU A 330 6.52 10.32 16.74
N PHE A 331 5.90 10.09 15.57
CA PHE A 331 5.07 8.90 15.32
C PHE A 331 5.85 7.68 14.79
N SER A 332 7.15 7.83 14.47
CA SER A 332 8.04 6.69 14.18
C SER A 332 8.57 5.96 15.42
N ASN A 333 8.08 6.30 16.62
CA ASN A 333 8.46 5.70 17.89
C ASN A 333 7.39 4.74 18.45
N TRP A 334 7.76 3.88 19.41
CA TRP A 334 6.81 3.01 20.11
C TRP A 334 6.98 3.03 21.64
N PRO A 335 5.95 3.43 22.43
CA PRO A 335 4.63 3.92 22.00
C PRO A 335 4.71 5.15 21.07
N MET A 336 3.72 5.30 20.20
CA MET A 336 3.64 6.45 19.29
C MET A 336 3.49 7.75 20.08
N ALA A 337 4.15 8.81 19.60
CA ALA A 337 4.17 10.13 20.22
C ALA A 337 4.60 10.14 21.70
N PRO A 338 5.84 9.71 22.02
CA PRO A 338 6.34 9.69 23.39
C PRO A 338 6.43 11.08 24.05
N GLY A 339 6.70 12.14 23.28
CA GLY A 339 6.76 13.53 23.75
C GLY A 339 5.38 14.09 24.14
N SER A 340 4.30 13.54 23.62
CA SER A 340 2.92 13.96 23.96
C SER A 340 2.49 13.73 25.42
N GLY A 341 3.26 12.96 26.21
CA GLY A 341 2.93 12.60 27.59
C GLY A 341 1.77 11.61 27.74
N LEU A 342 1.07 11.24 26.66
CA LEU A 342 -0.01 10.25 26.65
C LEU A 342 0.52 8.81 26.79
N ALA A 343 1.78 8.58 26.42
CA ALA A 343 2.50 7.30 26.48
C ALA A 343 2.86 6.83 27.92
N GLY A 344 1.90 6.87 28.86
CA GLY A 344 2.09 6.49 30.26
C GLY A 344 0.95 5.70 30.92
N GLY A 345 -0.20 5.53 30.25
CA GLY A 345 -1.39 4.86 30.81
C GLY A 345 -1.43 3.34 30.58
N GLY A 346 -0.65 2.54 31.32
CA GLY A 346 -0.59 1.09 31.04
C GLY A 346 0.07 0.17 32.08
N VAL A 347 -0.46 0.13 33.31
CA VAL A 347 -0.33 -0.96 34.31
C VAL A 347 1.10 -1.49 34.59
N GLY A 348 1.77 -1.01 35.65
CA GLY A 348 2.90 -1.78 36.20
C GLY A 348 3.97 -1.14 37.11
N GLY A 349 3.62 -0.21 38.00
CA GLY A 349 4.42 0.06 39.21
C GLY A 349 5.60 1.04 39.11
N GLY A 350 5.85 1.75 40.22
CA GLY A 350 7.10 2.48 40.47
C GLY A 350 6.99 4.01 40.47
N SER A 351 6.62 4.59 41.61
CA SER A 351 6.75 6.02 41.84
C SER A 351 8.22 6.45 41.85
N GLY A 352 8.58 7.44 41.04
CA GLY A 352 9.78 8.27 41.23
C GLY A 352 11.09 7.74 40.64
N ALA A 353 11.46 8.28 39.47
CA ALA A 353 12.84 8.66 39.16
C ALA A 353 12.83 9.69 38.02
N ALA A 354 13.41 10.86 38.25
CA ALA A 354 13.71 11.80 37.18
C ALA A 354 14.87 11.25 36.30
N GLY A 355 14.88 11.69 35.05
CA GLY A 355 15.85 11.41 33.98
C GLY A 355 17.12 10.60 34.28
N VAL A 356 17.25 9.46 33.59
CA VAL A 356 18.57 8.91 33.23
C VAL A 356 18.59 8.57 31.74
N ILE A 357 19.22 9.43 30.96
CA ILE A 357 19.64 9.13 29.58
C ILE A 357 20.78 8.11 29.67
N THR A 358 20.62 6.92 29.08
CA THR A 358 21.67 5.89 29.02
C THR A 358 22.08 5.59 27.58
N SER A 359 22.87 6.49 26.98
CA SER A 359 23.59 6.23 25.74
C SER A 359 25.02 5.73 26.04
N ILE A 360 25.17 4.42 26.16
CA ILE A 360 26.45 3.68 26.30
C ILE A 360 26.27 2.42 25.42
N SER A 361 26.97 2.22 24.30
CA SER A 361 28.42 2.01 24.10
C SER A 361 28.72 2.06 22.58
N SER A 362 29.94 2.14 22.03
CA SER A 362 31.31 2.29 22.58
C SER A 362 32.31 2.47 21.42
N ASN A 363 33.35 3.31 21.56
CA ASN A 363 34.70 3.03 21.03
C ASN A 363 35.78 4.05 21.45
N GLY A 364 36.97 3.56 21.83
CA GLY A 364 38.25 4.30 21.75
C GLY A 364 38.65 5.22 22.94
N PRO A 365 39.78 4.95 23.64
CA PRO A 365 40.24 5.78 24.76
C PRO A 365 41.36 6.79 24.37
N LYS A 366 41.24 8.07 24.76
CA LYS A 366 42.39 9.01 24.81
C LYS A 366 42.35 10.04 25.95
N ALA A 367 43.34 9.90 26.83
CA ALA A 367 44.18 10.94 27.48
C ALA A 367 43.56 12.07 28.35
N LYS A 368 44.32 12.40 29.41
CA LYS A 368 44.06 13.44 30.43
C LYS A 368 44.37 14.87 29.94
N ASN A 369 43.52 15.82 30.31
CA ASN A 369 43.81 17.11 30.96
C ASN A 369 42.43 17.76 31.28
N GLY A 370 42.20 18.55 32.32
CA GLY A 370 43.12 19.23 33.22
C GLY A 370 42.79 20.72 33.25
N GLY A 371 41.82 21.15 34.08
CA GLY A 371 41.44 22.56 34.19
C GLY A 371 40.06 22.78 34.82
N ALA A 372 40.02 23.32 36.03
CA ALA A 372 38.77 23.69 36.70
C ALA A 372 38.30 25.08 36.28
N ARG A 373 37.00 25.25 36.01
CA ARG A 373 36.29 26.54 36.13
C ARG A 373 34.93 26.32 36.77
N ILE A 374 34.56 27.24 37.65
CA ILE A 374 33.35 27.22 38.48
C ILE A 374 32.35 28.19 37.87
N GLY A 375 31.08 27.77 37.82
CA GLY A 375 29.93 28.68 37.89
C GLY A 375 29.56 29.43 36.62
N GLU A 376 28.63 28.86 35.86
CA GLU A 376 27.59 29.65 35.20
C GLU A 376 26.28 28.85 35.23
N GLY A 377 25.16 29.53 35.48
CA GLY A 377 23.89 28.87 35.74
C GLY A 377 23.34 28.24 34.46
N SER A 378 23.15 26.91 34.46
CA SER A 378 22.45 26.24 33.38
C SER A 378 20.98 26.62 33.44
N MET A 379 20.62 27.66 32.67
CA MET A 379 19.24 27.98 32.38
C MET A 379 18.62 26.75 31.72
N VAL A 380 17.56 26.23 32.33
CA VAL A 380 16.72 25.21 31.72
C VAL A 380 16.18 25.83 30.43
N ASN A 381 16.69 25.34 29.30
CA ASN A 381 16.25 25.81 28.00
C ASN A 381 14.93 25.08 27.70
N ASP A 382 13.85 25.60 28.29
CA ASP A 382 12.48 25.30 27.85
C ASP A 382 12.35 25.79 26.41
N ARG A 383 12.83 24.96 25.48
CA ARG A 383 12.42 24.97 24.08
C ARG A 383 11.02 24.39 24.01
N GLU A 384 10.08 25.16 24.54
CA GLU A 384 8.73 25.21 24.00
C GLU A 384 8.89 25.72 22.55
N TYR A 385 9.15 24.78 21.64
CA TYR A 385 9.09 25.05 20.20
C TYR A 385 7.68 25.61 19.97
N GLU A 386 7.56 26.87 19.50
CA GLU A 386 6.27 27.44 19.13
C GLU A 386 5.65 26.52 18.08
N GLU A 387 4.71 25.68 18.50
CA GLU A 387 4.05 24.71 17.64
C GLU A 387 3.44 25.50 16.48
N GLY A 388 3.96 25.27 15.26
CA GLY A 388 3.65 26.11 14.11
C GLY A 388 2.14 26.30 14.01
N LYS A 389 1.69 27.57 13.97
CA LYS A 389 0.32 28.05 14.25
C LYS A 389 -0.78 27.50 13.32
N VAL A 390 -0.43 26.54 12.45
CA VAL A 390 -1.24 25.93 11.42
C VAL A 390 -0.93 24.42 11.36
N GLY A 391 -1.92 23.63 10.97
CA GLY A 391 -1.87 22.17 10.97
C GLY A 391 -2.32 21.55 12.30
N ALA A 392 -2.56 20.25 12.30
CA ALA A 392 -2.90 19.48 13.49
C ALA A 392 -1.78 19.56 14.54
N SER A 393 -2.12 19.60 15.83
CA SER A 393 -1.11 19.46 16.87
C SER A 393 -0.68 18.01 17.03
N VAL A 394 0.58 17.81 17.39
CA VAL A 394 1.15 16.48 17.69
C VAL A 394 0.34 15.81 18.80
N PHE A 395 -0.03 16.57 19.83
CA PHE A 395 -0.82 16.10 20.96
C PHE A 395 -2.24 15.65 20.57
N GLU A 396 -2.98 16.43 19.76
CA GLU A 396 -4.33 16.01 19.34
C GLU A 396 -4.30 14.85 18.33
N LEU A 397 -3.23 14.73 17.52
CA LEU A 397 -2.98 13.53 16.71
C LEU A 397 -2.75 12.30 17.61
N ALA A 398 -1.88 12.39 18.60
CA ALA A 398 -1.56 11.29 19.52
C ALA A 398 -2.79 10.81 20.28
N LYS A 399 -3.58 11.76 20.80
CA LYS A 399 -4.87 11.52 21.47
C LYS A 399 -5.91 10.89 20.55
N ALA A 400 -5.97 11.30 19.28
CA ALA A 400 -6.87 10.69 18.30
C ALA A 400 -6.45 9.26 17.94
N LEU A 401 -5.16 9.00 17.79
CA LEU A 401 -4.61 7.65 17.54
C LEU A 401 -4.80 6.73 18.75
N GLN A 402 -4.54 7.20 19.96
CA GLN A 402 -4.78 6.46 21.20
C GLN A 402 -6.26 6.03 21.29
N LYS A 403 -7.18 6.90 20.92
CA LYS A 403 -8.62 6.59 20.83
C LYS A 403 -8.94 5.53 19.75
N GLU A 404 -8.33 5.61 18.56
CA GLU A 404 -8.50 4.59 17.52
C GLU A 404 -7.95 3.21 17.96
N LEU A 405 -6.79 3.21 18.64
CA LEU A 405 -6.18 2.02 19.24
C LEU A 405 -7.08 1.39 20.31
N GLU A 406 -7.64 2.18 21.22
CA GLU A 406 -8.54 1.71 22.29
C GLU A 406 -9.90 1.20 21.77
N GLN A 407 -10.39 1.74 20.64
CA GLN A 407 -11.71 1.40 20.11
C GLN A 407 -11.70 0.19 19.17
N GLU A 408 -10.72 0.06 18.29
CA GLU A 408 -10.74 -0.94 17.21
C GLU A 408 -9.36 -1.47 16.75
N GLY A 409 -8.29 -1.11 17.48
CA GLY A 409 -6.90 -1.48 17.16
C GLY A 409 -6.34 -2.65 17.97
N ASP A 410 -5.15 -3.11 17.56
CA ASP A 410 -4.26 -3.97 18.36
C ASP A 410 -2.94 -3.22 18.58
N ALA A 411 -2.42 -3.22 19.81
CA ALA A 411 -1.15 -2.58 20.14
C ALA A 411 0.01 -3.11 19.28
N PHE A 412 0.01 -4.40 18.96
CA PHE A 412 1.05 -5.02 18.12
C PHE A 412 0.92 -4.65 16.63
N MET A 413 -0.27 -4.22 16.18
CA MET A 413 -0.52 -3.70 14.83
C MET A 413 -0.02 -2.26 14.73
N PHE A 414 -0.33 -1.41 15.72
CA PHE A 414 0.22 -0.04 15.80
C PHE A 414 1.74 -0.05 15.99
N GLU A 415 2.30 -0.99 16.77
CA GLU A 415 3.75 -1.19 16.89
C GLU A 415 4.40 -1.55 15.54
N CYS A 416 3.70 -2.30 14.68
CA CYS A 416 4.15 -2.60 13.32
C CYS A 416 4.16 -1.36 12.43
N ILE A 417 3.11 -0.52 12.52
CA ILE A 417 3.01 0.73 11.76
C ILE A 417 4.14 1.69 12.17
N ALA A 418 4.34 1.90 13.48
CA ALA A 418 5.45 2.71 14.00
C ALA A 418 6.82 2.21 13.52
N ALA A 419 7.01 0.88 13.51
CA ALA A 419 8.25 0.27 13.02
C ALA A 419 8.49 0.49 11.52
N VAL A 420 7.45 0.48 10.69
CA VAL A 420 7.59 0.85 9.28
C VAL A 420 7.92 2.33 9.15
N LEU A 421 7.24 3.22 9.88
CA LEU A 421 7.57 4.65 9.87
C LEU A 421 9.02 4.90 10.33
N ASN A 422 9.57 4.10 11.25
CA ASN A 422 10.97 4.17 11.68
C ASN A 422 11.98 3.69 10.63
N VAL A 423 11.57 2.78 9.73
CA VAL A 423 12.36 2.45 8.53
C VAL A 423 12.34 3.65 7.57
N LEU A 424 11.16 4.23 7.34
CA LEU A 424 10.96 5.32 6.37
C LEU A 424 11.59 6.66 6.81
N SER A 425 11.69 6.94 8.11
CA SER A 425 12.37 8.13 8.65
C SER A 425 13.90 8.08 8.57
N ARG A 426 14.47 6.92 8.20
CA ARG A 426 15.93 6.71 8.09
C ARG A 426 16.41 6.56 6.65
N MET A 427 15.55 6.78 5.66
CA MET A 427 15.87 6.57 4.25
C MET A 427 17.00 7.47 3.75
N ASP A 428 17.11 8.70 4.26
CA ASP A 428 18.22 9.61 3.92
C ASP A 428 19.58 9.16 4.50
N SER A 429 19.60 8.13 5.35
CA SER A 429 20.84 7.46 5.81
C SER A 429 21.21 6.22 4.99
N LEU A 430 20.43 5.88 3.95
CA LEU A 430 20.65 4.75 3.05
C LEU A 430 21.25 5.17 1.68
N LEU A 431 21.38 6.47 1.44
CA LEU A 431 21.96 7.10 0.24
C LEU A 431 23.34 7.71 0.52
#